data_AF-A0AAU2GHZ0-F1
#
_entry.id   AF-A0AAU2GHZ0-F1
#
_cell.length_a   1.000
_cell.length_b   1.000
_cell.length_c   1.000
_cell.angle_alpha   90.00
_cell.angle_beta   90.00
_cell.angle_gamma   90.00
#
_symmetry.space_group_name_H-M   'P 1'
#
loop_
_entity.id
_entity.type
_entity.pdbx_description
1 polymer ?
#
loop_
_entity_poly.entity_id
_entity_poly.type
_entity_poly.pdbx_seq_one_letter_code
_entity_poly.pdbx_strand_id
1 'polypeptide(L)'
;MYRFVLTRQWVCLTLIALALIPAMIKLGFWQYHRHEHRVAQNELIASNLAAKPVPMTEVTSPGHQVPRADYWRAVTATGTYDTAHEVVVRMRTDNDDKVGVHVLTPLVLADGRVVLVNRGWVAGGDDPRAYPAVPAAPSGEVTVTGRLKADETSGGSGIKNRKGLPDRQVMLINSAQQAEYLGKPVLGGYLELTAPAPAGGSPETVADPDHDSIGPHMAYAVQWWLFAASVPVGWLVLVRREKRDRAAAAAAGATPEREPAPTA
;
A
#
# COMPACT_ATOMS: atom_id res chain seq x y z
N MET A 1 31.51 10.69 45.43
CA MET A 1 30.51 11.62 44.85
C MET A 1 30.45 11.44 43.33
N TYR A 2 29.27 11.53 42.70
CA TYR A 2 29.05 11.36 41.25
C TYR A 2 29.50 12.57 40.39
N ARG A 3 30.48 13.38 40.85
CA ARG A 3 30.92 14.60 40.15
C ARG A 3 31.45 14.33 38.73
N PHE A 4 31.89 13.10 38.43
CA PHE A 4 32.34 12.71 37.10
C PHE A 4 31.23 12.75 36.03
N VAL A 5 29.95 12.63 36.43
CA VAL A 5 28.80 12.71 35.51
C VAL A 5 28.65 14.12 34.91
N LEU A 6 29.28 15.13 35.53
CA LEU A 6 29.32 16.51 35.04
C LEU A 6 30.50 16.79 34.08
N THR A 7 31.33 15.80 33.79
CA THR A 7 32.40 15.96 32.79
C THR A 7 31.81 16.07 31.38
N ARG A 8 32.50 16.75 30.46
CA ARG A 8 32.02 16.99 29.08
C ARG A 8 31.53 15.70 28.40
N GLN A 9 32.27 14.61 28.56
CA GLN A 9 31.92 13.30 28.01
C GLN A 9 30.57 12.78 28.54
N TRP A 10 30.36 12.82 29.85
CA TRP A 10 29.13 12.33 30.48
C TRP A 10 27.92 13.21 30.22
N VAL A 11 28.13 14.53 30.12
CA VAL A 11 27.08 15.47 29.69
C VAL A 11 26.67 15.16 28.25
N CYS A 12 27.62 15.00 27.33
CA CYS A 12 27.31 14.63 25.94
C CYS A 12 26.56 13.29 25.85
N LEU A 13 27.02 12.24 26.57
CA LEU A 13 26.35 10.93 26.59
C LEU A 13 24.92 11.02 27.13
N THR A 14 24.70 11.83 28.18
CA THR A 14 23.37 12.02 28.76
C THR A 14 22.45 12.79 27.82
N LEU A 15 22.95 13.83 27.13
CA LEU A 15 22.19 14.56 26.12
C LEU A 15 21.81 13.68 24.93
N ILE A 16 22.73 12.83 24.46
CA ILE A 16 22.45 11.85 23.40
C ILE A 16 21.36 10.87 23.86
N ALA A 17 21.47 10.32 25.07
CA ALA A 17 20.44 9.43 25.63
C ALA A 17 19.07 10.12 25.72
N LEU A 18 19.03 11.36 26.21
CA LEU A 18 17.81 12.16 26.29
C LEU A 18 17.21 12.49 24.92
N ALA A 19 18.02 12.59 23.87
CA ALA A 19 17.54 12.78 22.50
C ALA A 19 17.08 11.46 21.85
N LEU A 20 17.76 10.34 22.12
CA LEU A 20 17.45 9.04 21.53
C LEU A 20 16.12 8.48 22.03
N ILE A 21 15.82 8.61 23.33
CA ILE A 21 14.57 8.09 23.92
C ILE A 21 13.32 8.63 23.20
N PRO A 22 13.08 9.95 23.08
CA PRO A 22 11.91 10.48 22.40
C PRO A 22 11.90 10.14 20.91
N ALA A 23 13.07 10.05 20.26
CA ALA A 23 13.16 9.63 18.87
C ALA A 23 12.69 8.17 18.69
N MET A 24 13.16 7.25 19.53
CA MET A 24 12.74 5.84 19.51
C MET A 24 11.25 5.69 19.84
N ILE A 25 10.73 6.44 20.82
CA ILE A 25 9.29 6.45 21.12
C ILE A 25 8.47 6.91 19.91
N LYS A 26 8.89 8.00 19.25
CA LYS A 26 8.25 8.52 18.03
C LYS A 26 8.27 7.49 16.90
N LEU A 27 9.37 6.77 16.73
CA LEU A 27 9.48 5.68 15.75
C LEU A 27 8.56 4.50 16.07
N GLY A 28 8.43 4.17 17.37
CA GLY A 28 7.48 3.15 17.82
C GLY A 28 6.04 3.52 17.49
N PHE A 29 5.61 4.76 17.78
CA PHE A 29 4.29 5.25 17.38
C PHE A 29 4.10 5.29 15.87
N TRP A 30 5.13 5.67 15.11
CA TRP A 30 5.04 5.66 13.65
C TRP A 30 4.79 4.25 13.10
N GLN A 31 5.49 3.23 13.62
CA GLN A 31 5.23 1.83 13.25
C GLN A 31 3.85 1.36 13.70
N TYR A 32 3.40 1.75 14.90
CA TYR A 32 2.07 1.42 15.40
C TYR A 32 0.94 2.00 14.53
N HIS A 33 0.99 3.29 14.21
CA HIS A 33 0.00 3.89 13.30
C HIS A 33 0.02 3.21 11.93
N ARG A 34 1.21 2.84 11.42
CA ARG A 34 1.32 2.10 10.16
C ARG A 34 0.66 0.72 10.23
N HIS A 35 0.77 0.04 11.37
CA HIS A 35 0.04 -1.19 11.64
C HIS A 35 -1.48 -0.95 11.63
N GLU A 36 -1.97 0.04 12.38
CA GLU A 36 -3.41 0.36 12.44
C GLU A 36 -3.98 0.71 11.06
N HIS A 37 -3.25 1.49 10.26
CA HIS A 37 -3.66 1.81 8.90
C HIS A 37 -3.76 0.57 8.00
N ARG A 38 -2.86 -0.42 8.18
CA ARG A 38 -2.92 -1.68 7.45
C ARG A 38 -4.11 -2.53 7.89
N VAL A 39 -4.32 -2.68 9.20
CA VAL A 39 -5.46 -3.41 9.75
C VAL A 39 -6.78 -2.81 9.24
N ALA A 40 -6.97 -1.50 9.36
CA ALA A 40 -8.19 -0.83 8.91
C ALA A 40 -8.41 -0.96 7.39
N GLN A 41 -7.34 -0.97 6.58
CA GLN A 41 -7.44 -1.23 5.14
C GLN A 41 -7.88 -2.66 4.85
N ASN A 42 -7.27 -3.63 5.53
CA ASN A 42 -7.57 -5.04 5.35
C ASN A 42 -9.01 -5.36 5.78
N GLU A 43 -9.47 -4.82 6.90
CA GLU A 43 -10.85 -4.95 7.38
C GLU A 43 -11.84 -4.36 6.37
N LEU A 44 -11.54 -3.18 5.83
CA LEU A 44 -12.36 -2.56 4.78
C LEU A 44 -12.48 -3.48 3.55
N ILE A 45 -11.35 -3.97 3.05
CA ILE A 45 -11.30 -4.88 1.90
C ILE A 45 -12.13 -6.14 2.19
N ALA A 46 -11.86 -6.81 3.32
CA ALA A 46 -12.54 -8.03 3.72
C ALA A 46 -14.06 -7.83 3.82
N SER A 47 -14.50 -6.75 4.47
CA SER A 47 -15.92 -6.44 4.62
C SER A 47 -16.63 -6.19 3.29
N ASN A 48 -15.94 -5.53 2.35
CA ASN A 48 -16.51 -5.16 1.05
C ASN A 48 -16.52 -6.33 0.07
N LEU A 49 -15.53 -7.22 0.14
CA LEU A 49 -15.51 -8.48 -0.60
C LEU A 49 -16.59 -9.45 -0.09
N ALA A 50 -16.85 -9.48 1.21
CA ALA A 50 -17.89 -10.33 1.81
C ALA A 50 -19.31 -9.77 1.68
N ALA A 51 -19.46 -8.49 1.31
CA ALA A 51 -20.76 -7.84 1.17
C ALA A 51 -21.57 -8.43 0.02
N LYS A 52 -22.90 -8.46 0.18
CA LYS A 52 -23.80 -8.88 -0.91
C LYS A 52 -23.68 -7.90 -2.08
N PRO A 53 -23.58 -8.40 -3.33
CA PRO A 53 -23.53 -7.54 -4.50
C PRO A 53 -24.77 -6.65 -4.61
N VAL A 54 -24.55 -5.37 -4.93
CA VAL A 54 -25.62 -4.38 -5.19
C VAL A 54 -25.49 -3.81 -6.60
N PRO A 55 -26.59 -3.40 -7.26
CA PRO A 55 -26.50 -2.76 -8.57
C PRO A 55 -25.58 -1.53 -8.52
N MET A 56 -24.66 -1.43 -9.49
CA MET A 56 -23.71 -0.31 -9.55
C MET A 56 -24.43 1.05 -9.65
N THR A 57 -25.62 1.08 -10.25
CA THR A 57 -26.48 2.26 -10.35
C THR A 57 -27.05 2.76 -9.02
N GLU A 58 -27.01 1.95 -7.95
CA GLU A 58 -27.44 2.36 -6.60
C GLU A 58 -26.32 3.03 -5.80
N VAL A 59 -25.06 2.73 -6.14
CA VAL A 59 -23.87 3.22 -5.40
C VAL A 59 -23.10 4.30 -6.14
N THR A 60 -23.29 4.45 -7.44
CA THR A 60 -22.64 5.49 -8.23
C THR A 60 -23.59 6.09 -9.27
N SER A 61 -23.23 7.28 -9.75
CA SER A 61 -23.95 8.04 -10.78
C SER A 61 -22.93 8.70 -11.71
N PRO A 62 -23.33 9.20 -12.91
CA PRO A 62 -22.40 9.93 -13.76
C PRO A 62 -21.79 11.14 -13.05
N GLY A 63 -20.47 11.27 -13.12
CA GLY A 63 -19.71 12.31 -12.40
C GLY A 63 -19.52 12.06 -10.90
N HIS A 64 -20.02 10.96 -10.35
CA HIS A 64 -19.82 10.60 -8.95
C HIS A 64 -18.39 10.16 -8.68
N GLN A 65 -17.79 10.68 -7.60
CA GLN A 65 -16.50 10.21 -7.13
C GLN A 65 -16.71 9.12 -6.08
N VAL A 66 -16.35 7.88 -6.44
CA VAL A 66 -16.48 6.73 -5.53
C VAL A 66 -15.69 6.99 -4.24
N PRO A 67 -16.32 6.98 -3.06
CA PRO A 67 -15.64 7.18 -1.80
C PRO A 67 -14.81 5.96 -1.43
N ARG A 68 -13.75 6.15 -0.64
CA ARG A 68 -12.85 5.06 -0.21
C ARG A 68 -13.59 3.92 0.48
N ALA A 69 -14.67 4.21 1.19
CA ALA A 69 -15.49 3.24 1.91
C ALA A 69 -16.15 2.20 0.98
N ASP A 70 -16.39 2.53 -0.29
CA ASP A 70 -17.04 1.63 -1.26
C ASP A 70 -16.03 0.92 -2.18
N TYR A 71 -14.73 1.09 -1.95
CA TYR A 71 -13.72 0.39 -2.75
C TYR A 71 -13.82 -1.12 -2.53
N TRP A 72 -13.67 -1.88 -3.61
CA TRP A 72 -13.78 -3.34 -3.64
C TRP A 72 -15.15 -3.90 -3.29
N ARG A 73 -16.16 -3.03 -3.06
CA ARG A 73 -17.53 -3.48 -2.82
C ARG A 73 -18.02 -4.29 -4.00
N ALA A 74 -18.62 -5.44 -3.72
CA ALA A 74 -19.24 -6.25 -4.76
C ALA A 74 -20.41 -5.48 -5.39
N VAL A 75 -20.39 -5.33 -6.71
CA VAL A 75 -21.42 -4.65 -7.50
C VAL A 75 -21.83 -5.47 -8.71
N THR A 76 -23.08 -5.30 -9.15
CA THR A 76 -23.62 -5.91 -10.37
C THR A 76 -23.98 -4.88 -11.41
N ALA A 77 -23.90 -5.26 -12.69
CA ALA A 77 -24.39 -4.45 -13.79
C ALA A 77 -24.97 -5.36 -14.89
N THR A 78 -26.04 -4.91 -15.52
CA THR A 78 -26.72 -5.63 -16.61
C THR A 78 -26.83 -4.74 -17.83
N GLY A 79 -26.39 -5.24 -18.99
CA GLY A 79 -26.38 -4.48 -20.23
C GLY A 79 -25.71 -5.22 -21.38
N THR A 80 -25.42 -4.50 -22.46
CA THR A 80 -24.73 -5.04 -23.65
C THR A 80 -23.35 -4.41 -23.80
N TYR A 81 -22.32 -5.21 -24.08
CA TYR A 81 -20.97 -4.69 -24.31
C TYR A 81 -20.88 -3.89 -25.61
N ASP A 82 -20.30 -2.70 -25.54
CA ASP A 82 -19.94 -1.88 -26.70
C ASP A 82 -18.48 -2.16 -27.09
N THR A 83 -18.30 -3.23 -27.87
CA THR A 83 -16.97 -3.68 -28.30
C THR A 83 -16.30 -2.74 -29.31
N ALA A 84 -17.07 -1.86 -29.97
CA ALA A 84 -16.54 -0.86 -30.89
C ALA A 84 -15.70 0.18 -30.17
N HIS A 85 -16.02 0.48 -28.90
CA HIS A 85 -15.30 1.42 -28.05
C HIS A 85 -14.47 0.72 -26.96
N GLU A 86 -14.16 -0.57 -27.13
CA GLU A 86 -13.26 -1.28 -26.24
C GLU A 86 -11.84 -0.72 -26.35
N VAL A 87 -11.21 -0.47 -25.21
CA VAL A 87 -9.84 0.03 -25.11
C VAL A 87 -9.01 -0.86 -24.20
N VAL A 88 -7.68 -0.80 -24.36
CA VAL A 88 -6.74 -1.50 -23.47
C VAL A 88 -6.00 -0.52 -22.58
N VAL A 89 -5.86 -0.90 -21.31
CA VAL A 89 -5.16 -0.12 -20.29
C VAL A 89 -3.75 -0.67 -20.16
N ARG A 90 -2.75 0.13 -20.53
CA ARG A 90 -1.35 -0.31 -20.61
C ARG A 90 -0.69 -0.47 -19.24
N MET A 91 0.47 -1.13 -19.26
CA MET A 91 1.39 -1.27 -18.13
C MET A 91 0.73 -1.93 -16.93
N ARG A 92 0.00 -3.02 -17.18
CA ARG A 92 -0.64 -3.84 -16.16
C ARG A 92 0.12 -5.14 -16.00
N THR A 93 0.23 -5.62 -14.78
CA THR A 93 0.88 -6.90 -14.49
C THR A 93 -0.17 -7.96 -14.21
N ASP A 94 0.07 -9.19 -14.68
CA ASP A 94 -0.70 -10.36 -14.23
C ASP A 94 -0.32 -10.74 -12.79
N ASN A 95 -0.81 -11.89 -12.35
CA ASN A 95 -0.52 -12.43 -11.02
C ASN A 95 0.91 -13.02 -10.88
N ASP A 96 1.64 -13.19 -11.99
CA ASP A 96 3.02 -13.69 -12.07
C ASP A 96 4.02 -12.56 -12.44
N ASP A 97 3.64 -11.29 -12.25
CA ASP A 97 4.42 -10.09 -12.59
C ASP A 97 4.75 -9.91 -14.09
N LYS A 98 4.03 -10.58 -15.00
CA LYS A 98 4.19 -10.38 -16.45
C LYS A 98 3.48 -9.12 -16.89
N VAL A 99 4.17 -8.30 -17.66
CA VAL A 99 3.62 -7.06 -18.21
C VAL A 99 2.68 -7.35 -19.37
N GLY A 100 1.51 -6.73 -19.33
CA GLY A 100 0.47 -6.79 -20.34
C GLY A 100 -0.49 -5.60 -20.20
N VAL A 101 -1.76 -5.85 -20.48
CA VAL A 101 -2.81 -4.82 -20.48
C VAL A 101 -4.07 -5.33 -19.80
N HIS A 102 -4.86 -4.40 -19.26
CA HIS A 102 -6.25 -4.71 -18.89
C HIS A 102 -7.19 -4.39 -20.07
N VAL A 103 -8.21 -5.21 -20.25
CA VAL A 103 -9.25 -5.02 -21.26
C VAL A 103 -10.40 -4.23 -20.64
N LEU A 104 -10.63 -3.01 -21.12
CA LEU A 104 -11.69 -2.13 -20.64
C LEU A 104 -12.78 -2.02 -21.71
N THR A 105 -13.93 -2.62 -21.45
CA THR A 105 -15.07 -2.64 -22.38
C THR A 105 -16.25 -1.90 -21.75
N PRO A 106 -16.80 -0.86 -22.40
CA PRO A 106 -18.03 -0.22 -21.93
C PRO A 106 -19.21 -1.20 -21.97
N LEU A 107 -20.00 -1.25 -20.89
CA LEU A 107 -21.25 -1.98 -20.81
C LEU A 107 -22.41 -0.97 -20.82
N VAL A 108 -23.19 -0.97 -21.89
CA VAL A 108 -24.33 -0.06 -22.08
C VAL A 108 -25.54 -0.66 -21.38
N LEU A 109 -26.05 0.05 -20.38
CA LEU A 109 -27.23 -0.33 -19.61
C LEU A 109 -28.51 -0.04 -20.41
N ALA A 110 -29.63 -0.62 -19.98
CA ALA A 110 -30.94 -0.47 -20.63
C ALA A 110 -31.43 0.99 -20.72
N ASP A 111 -30.97 1.87 -19.82
CA ASP A 111 -31.31 3.30 -19.79
C ASP A 111 -30.31 4.19 -20.55
N GLY A 112 -29.35 3.59 -21.25
CA GLY A 112 -28.32 4.29 -22.03
C GLY A 112 -27.12 4.79 -21.23
N ARG A 113 -27.12 4.65 -19.90
CA ARG A 113 -25.91 4.87 -19.08
C ARG A 113 -24.89 3.77 -19.34
N VAL A 114 -23.64 4.06 -19.01
CA VAL A 114 -22.51 3.15 -19.25
C VAL A 114 -21.80 2.81 -17.95
N VAL A 115 -21.52 1.53 -17.75
CA VAL A 115 -20.56 1.04 -16.76
C VAL A 115 -19.26 0.70 -17.47
N LEU A 116 -18.12 1.19 -16.99
CA LEU A 116 -16.83 0.71 -17.44
C LEU A 116 -16.53 -0.64 -16.80
N VAL A 117 -16.31 -1.68 -17.60
CA VAL A 117 -15.98 -3.02 -17.12
C VAL A 117 -14.54 -3.34 -17.47
N ASN A 118 -13.69 -3.48 -16.45
CA ASN A 118 -12.39 -4.13 -16.60
C ASN A 118 -12.62 -5.64 -16.63
N ARG A 119 -12.55 -6.24 -17.83
CA ARG A 119 -12.79 -7.66 -18.08
C ARG A 119 -11.64 -8.57 -17.64
N GLY A 120 -10.48 -7.99 -17.31
CA GLY A 120 -9.30 -8.74 -16.88
C GLY A 120 -8.05 -8.38 -17.66
N TRP A 121 -7.00 -9.17 -17.44
CA TRP A 121 -5.68 -9.00 -18.01
C TRP A 121 -5.47 -9.88 -19.24
N VAL A 122 -4.71 -9.38 -20.21
CA VAL A 122 -4.17 -10.16 -21.32
C VAL A 122 -2.69 -9.84 -21.50
N ALA A 123 -1.93 -10.83 -21.96
CA ALA A 123 -0.53 -10.65 -22.31
C ALA A 123 -0.38 -9.55 -23.37
N GLY A 124 0.65 -8.72 -23.20
CA GLY A 124 1.06 -7.79 -24.25
C GLY A 124 1.54 -8.56 -25.48
N GLY A 125 1.33 -7.98 -26.66
CA GLY A 125 1.97 -8.48 -27.88
C GLY A 125 3.47 -8.13 -27.92
N ASP A 126 4.19 -8.73 -28.87
CA ASP A 126 5.63 -8.47 -29.09
C ASP A 126 5.93 -7.01 -29.41
N ASP A 127 4.99 -6.32 -30.06
CA ASP A 127 5.03 -4.87 -30.25
C ASP A 127 4.20 -4.16 -29.17
N PRO A 128 4.83 -3.42 -28.24
CA PRO A 128 4.12 -2.66 -27.21
C PRO A 128 3.22 -1.54 -27.74
N ARG A 129 3.36 -1.15 -29.02
CA ARG A 129 2.53 -0.14 -29.69
C ARG A 129 1.35 -0.75 -30.44
N ALA A 130 1.37 -2.04 -30.75
CA ALA A 130 0.25 -2.72 -31.39
C ALA A 130 -0.91 -2.92 -30.41
N TYR A 131 -2.13 -2.97 -30.93
CA TYR A 131 -3.29 -3.41 -30.15
C TYR A 131 -3.20 -4.93 -29.97
N PRO A 132 -3.22 -5.45 -28.72
CA PRO A 132 -3.03 -6.87 -28.49
C PRO A 132 -4.24 -7.70 -28.95
N ALA A 133 -4.05 -9.01 -29.08
CA ALA A 133 -5.15 -9.92 -29.34
C ALA A 133 -6.05 -10.01 -28.10
N VAL A 134 -7.18 -9.32 -28.14
CA VAL A 134 -8.16 -9.31 -27.05
C VAL A 134 -9.27 -10.32 -27.36
N PRO A 135 -9.60 -11.23 -26.43
CA PRO A 135 -10.72 -12.14 -26.62
C PRO A 135 -12.06 -11.43 -26.68
N ALA A 136 -12.92 -11.86 -27.60
CA ALA A 136 -14.22 -11.24 -27.85
C ALA A 136 -15.08 -11.18 -26.58
N ALA A 137 -15.84 -10.10 -26.42
CA ALA A 137 -16.87 -10.02 -25.39
C ALA A 137 -18.06 -10.92 -25.76
N PRO A 138 -18.77 -11.50 -24.78
CA PRO A 138 -20.04 -12.17 -25.04
C PRO A 138 -21.01 -11.23 -25.76
N SER A 139 -21.76 -11.77 -26.72
CA SER A 139 -22.79 -11.02 -27.43
C SER A 139 -24.10 -10.99 -26.64
N GLY A 140 -24.93 -9.98 -26.92
CA GLY A 140 -26.24 -9.81 -26.29
C GLY A 140 -26.17 -9.19 -24.89
N GLU A 141 -27.29 -9.27 -24.18
CA GLU A 141 -27.41 -8.78 -22.81
C GLU A 141 -26.76 -9.75 -21.82
N VAL A 142 -25.93 -9.20 -20.94
CA VAL A 142 -25.22 -9.95 -19.89
C VAL A 142 -25.43 -9.27 -18.55
N THR A 143 -25.39 -10.08 -17.49
CA THR A 143 -25.24 -9.58 -16.12
C THR A 143 -23.86 -9.95 -15.62
N VAL A 144 -23.10 -8.94 -15.18
CA VAL A 144 -21.76 -9.10 -14.63
C VAL A 144 -21.73 -8.72 -13.17
N THR A 145 -20.85 -9.38 -12.42
CA THR A 145 -20.52 -9.02 -11.04
C THR A 145 -19.04 -8.70 -10.98
N GLY A 146 -18.69 -7.70 -10.18
CA GLY A 146 -17.31 -7.31 -10.00
C GLY A 146 -17.12 -6.48 -8.75
N ARG A 147 -15.88 -6.04 -8.57
CA ARG A 147 -15.47 -5.16 -7.48
C ARG A 147 -15.52 -3.72 -7.97
N LEU A 148 -16.18 -2.85 -7.20
CA LEU A 148 -16.19 -1.42 -7.50
C LEU A 148 -14.81 -0.82 -7.26
N LYS A 149 -14.30 -0.10 -8.25
CA LYS A 149 -13.04 0.64 -8.17
C LYS A 149 -13.31 2.10 -8.52
N ALA A 150 -12.62 3.01 -7.83
CA ALA A 150 -12.63 4.42 -8.21
C ALA A 150 -11.79 4.68 -9.46
N ASP A 151 -12.06 5.82 -10.08
CA ASP A 151 -11.23 6.32 -11.17
C ASP A 151 -9.76 6.46 -10.76
N GLU A 152 -8.89 6.08 -11.69
CA GLU A 152 -7.46 6.17 -11.49
C GLU A 152 -6.96 7.60 -11.76
N THR A 153 -6.06 8.06 -10.90
CA THR A 153 -5.47 9.40 -10.98
C THR A 153 -3.97 9.32 -11.18
N SER A 154 -3.37 10.32 -11.84
CA SER A 154 -1.90 10.38 -12.01
C SER A 154 -1.14 10.47 -10.68
N GLY A 155 -1.73 11.11 -9.66
CA GLY A 155 -1.15 11.17 -8.32
C GLY A 155 -1.11 9.80 -7.64
N GLY A 156 -2.11 8.96 -7.87
CA GLY A 156 -2.19 7.61 -7.31
C GLY A 156 -1.41 6.54 -8.09
N SER A 157 -1.27 6.69 -9.41
CA SER A 157 -0.61 5.70 -10.28
C SER A 157 0.86 5.98 -10.57
N GLY A 158 1.34 7.20 -10.31
CA GLY A 158 2.69 7.62 -10.71
C GLY A 158 2.88 7.82 -12.21
N ILE A 159 1.82 7.67 -13.03
CA ILE A 159 1.88 7.83 -14.48
C ILE A 159 1.89 9.32 -14.84
N LYS A 160 3.04 9.78 -15.37
CA LYS A 160 3.28 11.18 -15.73
C LYS A 160 3.05 11.49 -17.21
N ASN A 161 3.21 10.51 -18.11
CA ASN A 161 3.04 10.73 -19.54
C ASN A 161 1.81 9.98 -20.09
N ARG A 162 0.82 10.74 -20.57
CA ARG A 162 -0.47 10.25 -21.09
C ARG A 162 -0.67 10.54 -22.58
N LYS A 163 0.26 11.25 -23.23
CA LYS A 163 0.10 11.75 -24.60
C LYS A 163 0.74 10.81 -25.62
N GLY A 164 0.23 10.82 -26.86
CA GLY A 164 0.81 10.08 -27.99
C GLY A 164 0.66 8.56 -27.87
N LEU A 165 -0.41 8.11 -27.22
CA LEU A 165 -0.79 6.70 -27.17
C LEU A 165 -1.38 6.30 -28.52
N PRO A 166 -1.16 5.04 -28.96
CA PRO A 166 -1.85 4.49 -30.11
C PRO A 166 -3.37 4.46 -29.91
N ASP A 167 -4.11 4.35 -31.00
CA ASP A 167 -5.57 4.25 -30.98
C ASP A 167 -6.04 3.12 -30.06
N ARG A 168 -7.13 3.37 -29.34
CA ARG A 168 -7.76 2.44 -28.38
C ARG A 168 -6.84 1.99 -27.22
N GLN A 169 -5.81 2.77 -26.90
CA GLN A 169 -4.95 2.52 -25.74
C GLN A 169 -4.99 3.68 -24.76
N VAL A 170 -5.20 3.36 -23.48
CA VAL A 170 -5.19 4.33 -22.37
C VAL A 170 -4.17 3.90 -21.32
N MET A 171 -3.73 4.86 -20.51
CA MET A 171 -2.86 4.56 -19.36
C MET A 171 -3.65 4.36 -18.06
N LEU A 172 -4.80 5.03 -17.95
CA LEU A 172 -5.58 5.09 -16.73
C LEU A 172 -7.05 4.89 -17.04
N ILE A 173 -7.76 4.22 -16.13
CA ILE A 173 -9.20 4.06 -16.19
C ILE A 173 -9.83 5.29 -15.53
N ASN A 174 -10.58 6.07 -16.29
CA ASN A 174 -11.22 7.28 -15.79
C ASN A 174 -12.60 7.48 -16.44
N SER A 175 -13.65 7.39 -15.63
CA SER A 175 -15.04 7.47 -16.06
C SER A 175 -15.38 8.78 -16.78
N ALA A 176 -14.89 9.93 -16.29
CA ALA A 176 -15.13 11.23 -16.90
C ALA A 176 -14.48 11.33 -18.30
N GLN A 177 -13.23 10.87 -18.43
CA GLN A 177 -12.55 10.82 -19.73
C GLN A 177 -13.28 9.90 -20.72
N GLN A 178 -13.76 8.75 -20.26
CA GLN A 178 -14.52 7.83 -21.11
C GLN A 178 -15.90 8.39 -21.47
N ALA A 179 -16.53 9.16 -20.58
CA ALA A 179 -17.80 9.83 -20.89
C ALA A 179 -17.65 10.82 -22.06
N GLU A 180 -16.55 11.60 -22.07
CA GLU A 180 -16.23 12.50 -23.18
C GLU A 180 -15.94 11.75 -24.48
N TYR A 181 -15.16 10.66 -24.41
CA TYR A 181 -14.82 9.84 -25.59
C TYR A 181 -16.04 9.16 -26.19
N LEU A 182 -16.94 8.63 -25.36
CA LEU A 182 -18.14 7.91 -25.79
C LEU A 182 -19.32 8.82 -26.15
N GLY A 183 -19.32 10.07 -25.66
CA GLY A 183 -20.49 10.94 -25.73
C GLY A 183 -21.70 10.40 -24.96
N LYS A 184 -21.47 9.64 -23.89
CA LYS A 184 -22.50 8.95 -23.09
C LYS A 184 -22.33 9.19 -21.59
N PRO A 185 -23.41 9.11 -20.79
CA PRO A 185 -23.31 9.21 -19.34
C PRO A 185 -22.66 7.95 -18.74
N VAL A 186 -21.38 8.03 -18.39
CA VAL A 186 -20.62 6.95 -17.74
C VAL A 186 -20.71 7.08 -16.22
N LEU A 187 -21.08 6.01 -15.54
CA LEU A 187 -21.12 5.92 -14.08
C LEU A 187 -19.72 6.09 -13.49
N GLY A 188 -19.63 6.76 -12.34
CA GLY A 188 -18.36 7.03 -11.67
C GLY A 188 -17.63 5.75 -11.25
N GLY A 189 -16.33 5.68 -11.56
CA GLY A 189 -15.50 4.51 -11.31
C GLY A 189 -15.62 3.43 -12.39
N TYR A 190 -15.20 2.21 -12.04
CA TYR A 190 -15.27 1.05 -12.93
C TYR A 190 -15.52 -0.25 -12.14
N LEU A 191 -16.07 -1.25 -12.83
CA LEU A 191 -16.31 -2.58 -12.33
C LEU A 191 -15.15 -3.49 -12.75
N GLU A 192 -14.44 -4.05 -11.78
CA GLU A 192 -13.41 -5.06 -12.02
C GLU A 192 -14.03 -6.45 -11.94
N LEU A 193 -14.13 -7.11 -13.10
CA LEU A 193 -14.92 -8.33 -13.29
C LEU A 193 -14.44 -9.47 -12.38
N THR A 194 -15.39 -10.08 -11.65
CA THR A 194 -15.16 -11.31 -10.86
C THR A 194 -16.10 -12.44 -11.26
N ALA A 195 -17.28 -12.12 -11.83
CA ALA A 195 -18.19 -13.10 -12.40
C ALA A 195 -18.92 -12.56 -13.65
N PRO A 196 -19.27 -13.40 -14.64
CA PRO A 196 -19.07 -14.85 -14.68
C PRO A 196 -17.57 -15.22 -14.73
N ALA A 197 -17.23 -16.41 -14.22
CA ALA A 197 -15.86 -16.89 -14.26
C ALA A 197 -15.37 -16.93 -15.73
N PRO A 198 -14.10 -16.59 -16.00
CA PRO A 198 -13.55 -16.67 -17.34
C PRO A 198 -13.74 -18.08 -17.92
N ALA A 199 -14.43 -18.19 -19.05
CA ALA A 199 -14.36 -19.39 -19.87
C ALA A 199 -13.04 -19.38 -20.67
N GLY A 200 -12.58 -20.54 -21.14
CA GLY A 200 -11.40 -20.62 -22.01
C GLY A 200 -11.51 -19.64 -23.18
N GLY A 201 -10.48 -18.79 -23.35
CA GLY A 201 -10.53 -17.68 -24.30
C GLY A 201 -11.20 -16.41 -23.76
N SER A 202 -11.06 -16.12 -22.47
CA SER A 202 -11.41 -14.82 -21.85
C SER A 202 -10.15 -14.21 -21.20
N PRO A 203 -10.11 -12.88 -20.99
CA PRO A 203 -9.05 -12.27 -20.20
C PRO A 203 -8.91 -12.90 -18.80
N GLU A 204 -7.70 -12.94 -18.28
CA GLU A 204 -7.39 -13.46 -16.95
C GLU A 204 -7.97 -12.54 -15.88
N THR A 205 -8.58 -13.11 -14.83
CA THR A 205 -9.12 -12.32 -13.72
C THR A 205 -8.01 -11.64 -12.93
N VAL A 206 -8.21 -10.37 -12.61
CA VAL A 206 -7.34 -9.64 -11.68
C VAL A 206 -7.48 -10.25 -10.29
N ALA A 207 -6.36 -10.59 -9.64
CA ALA A 207 -6.37 -11.19 -8.31
C ALA A 207 -7.10 -10.35 -7.25
N ASP A 208 -7.43 -10.99 -6.14
CA ASP A 208 -7.95 -10.30 -4.97
C ASP A 208 -6.91 -9.36 -4.35
N PRO A 209 -7.34 -8.16 -3.90
CA PRO A 209 -6.46 -7.32 -3.12
C PRO A 209 -5.99 -8.08 -1.88
N ASP A 210 -4.69 -8.07 -1.62
CA ASP A 210 -4.15 -8.62 -0.38
C ASP A 210 -4.75 -7.89 0.81
N HIS A 211 -5.37 -8.66 1.69
CA HIS A 211 -5.96 -8.22 2.94
C HIS A 211 -5.66 -9.16 4.11
N ASP A 212 -4.82 -10.17 3.90
CA ASP A 212 -4.41 -11.10 4.96
C ASP A 212 -3.08 -10.66 5.58
N SER A 213 -2.22 -10.00 4.79
CA SER A 213 -0.92 -9.55 5.26
C SER A 213 -1.00 -8.21 6.00
N ILE A 214 -0.61 -8.22 7.28
CA ILE A 214 -0.47 -7.01 8.11
C ILE A 214 1.00 -6.54 8.18
N GLY A 215 1.94 -7.47 7.97
CA GLY A 215 3.38 -7.25 8.12
C GLY A 215 3.84 -7.10 9.59
N PRO A 216 5.15 -6.99 9.84
CA PRO A 216 5.74 -7.00 11.19
C PRO A 216 5.67 -5.64 11.91
N HIS A 217 4.82 -4.70 11.46
CA HIS A 217 4.78 -3.32 11.95
C HIS A 217 4.57 -3.24 13.47
N MET A 218 3.69 -4.06 14.04
CA MET A 218 3.47 -4.13 15.49
C MET A 218 4.71 -4.63 16.25
N ALA A 219 5.37 -5.68 15.76
CA ALA A 219 6.60 -6.19 16.37
C ALA A 219 7.70 -5.13 16.39
N TYR A 220 7.85 -4.35 15.31
CA TYR A 220 8.79 -3.24 15.28
C TYR A 220 8.41 -2.09 16.22
N ALA A 221 7.12 -1.78 16.39
CA ALA A 221 6.68 -0.78 17.35
C ALA A 221 7.14 -1.16 18.78
N VAL A 222 6.89 -2.41 19.18
CA VAL A 222 7.33 -2.95 20.47
C VAL A 222 8.85 -2.93 20.58
N GLN A 223 9.58 -3.34 19.53
CA GLN A 223 11.04 -3.30 19.51
C GLN A 223 11.59 -1.88 19.75
N TRP A 224 11.00 -0.85 19.14
CA TRP A 224 11.40 0.54 19.35
C TRP A 224 11.18 1.01 20.79
N TRP A 225 10.07 0.61 21.42
CA TRP A 225 9.81 0.92 22.82
C TRP A 225 10.74 0.16 23.77
N LEU A 226 11.11 -1.09 23.45
CA LEU A 226 12.12 -1.84 24.19
C LEU A 226 13.50 -1.19 24.09
N PHE A 227 13.89 -0.68 22.91
CA PHE A 227 15.12 0.10 22.77
C PHE A 227 15.08 1.40 23.56
N ALA A 228 13.95 2.12 23.54
CA ALA A 228 13.79 3.31 24.36
C ALA A 228 13.95 3.00 25.86
N ALA A 229 13.42 1.86 26.32
CA ALA A 229 13.55 1.40 27.70
C ALA A 229 14.96 0.89 28.06
N SER A 230 15.74 0.38 27.10
CA SER A 230 17.09 -0.12 27.35
C SER A 230 18.12 1.00 27.53
N VAL A 231 17.89 2.19 26.94
CA VAL A 231 18.76 3.37 27.08
C VAL A 231 19.00 3.77 28.55
N PRO A 232 17.98 4.00 29.41
CA PRO A 232 18.22 4.33 30.81
C PRO A 232 18.89 3.19 31.58
N VAL A 233 18.60 1.92 31.25
CA VAL A 233 19.28 0.76 31.86
C VAL A 233 20.77 0.77 31.52
N GLY A 234 21.11 0.95 30.25
CA GLY A 234 22.50 1.05 29.79
C GLY A 234 23.23 2.23 30.42
N TRP A 235 22.58 3.40 30.49
CA TRP A 235 23.14 4.58 31.16
C TRP A 235 23.43 4.31 32.65
N LEU A 236 22.52 3.68 33.38
CA LEU A 236 22.73 3.31 34.80
C LEU A 236 23.87 2.31 34.98
N VAL A 237 23.97 1.31 34.09
CA VAL A 237 25.07 0.33 34.12
C VAL A 237 26.42 1.01 33.88
N LEU A 238 26.51 1.91 32.89
CA LEU A 238 27.72 2.67 32.62
C LEU A 238 28.11 3.54 33.83
N VAL A 239 27.16 4.25 34.45
CA VAL A 239 27.44 5.08 35.64
C VAL A 239 27.95 4.24 36.81
N ARG A 240 27.37 3.05 37.03
CA ARG A 240 27.80 2.13 38.09
C ARG A 240 29.20 1.58 37.83
N ARG A 241 29.49 1.20 36.58
CA ARG A 241 30.80 0.69 36.17
C ARG A 241 31.89 1.76 36.34
N GLU A 242 31.66 2.97 35.85
CA GLU A 242 32.61 4.09 35.97
C GLU A 242 32.90 4.44 37.44
N LYS A 243 31.88 4.41 38.31
CA LYS A 243 32.07 4.60 39.75
C LYS A 243 32.98 3.53 40.35
N ARG A 244 32.76 2.25 39.97
CA ARG A 244 33.55 1.12 40.47
C ARG A 244 35.00 1.21 40.00
N ASP A 245 35.21 1.51 38.72
CA ASP A 245 36.53 1.58 38.12
C ASP A 245 37.35 2.75 38.72
N ARG A 246 36.70 3.90 38.97
CA ARG A 246 37.32 5.03 39.70
C ARG A 246 37.64 4.71 41.17
N ALA A 247 36.77 3.98 41.86
CA ALA A 247 37.01 3.57 43.25
C ALA A 247 38.18 2.57 43.35
N ALA A 248 38.27 1.62 42.41
CA ALA A 248 39.37 0.67 42.33
C ALA A 248 40.71 1.37 42.03
N ALA A 249 40.72 2.33 41.10
CA ALA A 249 41.91 3.14 40.80
C ALA A 249 42.38 3.96 42.01
N ALA A 250 41.44 4.55 42.78
CA ALA A 250 41.76 5.27 44.00
C ALA A 250 42.35 4.36 45.09
N ALA A 251 41.85 3.12 45.23
CA ALA A 251 42.39 2.14 46.17
C ALA A 251 43.79 1.64 45.77
N ALA A 252 44.02 1.39 44.48
CA ALA A 252 45.32 0.96 43.96
C ALA A 252 46.39 2.05 44.13
N GLY A 253 46.05 3.31 43.87
CA GLY A 253 46.97 4.45 44.07
C GLY A 253 47.23 4.83 45.54
N ALA A 254 46.43 4.30 46.48
CA ALA A 254 46.58 4.57 47.91
C ALA A 254 47.42 3.52 48.66
N THR A 255 47.95 2.50 47.98
CA THR A 255 48.85 1.51 48.59
C THR A 255 50.25 2.13 48.68
N PRO A 256 50.79 2.44 49.87
CA PRO A 256 52.14 2.97 49.97
C PRO A 256 53.13 1.86 49.62
N GLU A 257 54.07 2.16 48.74
CA GLU A 257 55.27 1.37 48.50
C GLU A 257 56.03 1.27 49.83
N ARG A 258 55.84 0.16 50.56
CA ARG A 258 56.60 -0.14 51.77
C ARG A 258 57.96 -0.66 51.33
N GLU A 259 58.88 0.27 51.08
CA GLU A 259 60.28 0.01 50.81
C GLU A 259 60.89 -0.82 51.95
N PRO A 260 61.45 -2.03 51.70
CA PRO A 260 62.20 -2.74 52.72
C PRO A 260 63.54 -2.03 52.92
N ALA A 261 63.78 -1.53 54.14
CA ALA A 261 65.03 -0.88 54.51
C ALA A 261 66.25 -1.81 54.24
N PRO A 262 67.37 -1.28 53.70
CA PRO A 262 68.55 -2.08 53.46
C PRO A 262 69.22 -2.44 54.80
N THR A 263 69.36 -3.74 55.08
CA THR A 263 70.23 -4.24 56.15
C THR A 263 71.68 -4.09 55.75
N ALA A 264 72.44 -3.39 56.59
CA ALA A 264 73.90 -3.23 56.53
C ALA A 264 74.65 -4.53 56.85
#